data_AF-A0A9Q0ZJ36-F1
#
_entry.id   AF-A0A9Q0ZJ36-F1
#
_cell.length_a   1.000
_cell.length_b   1.000
_cell.length_c   1.000
_cell.angle_alpha   90.00
_cell.angle_beta   90.00
_cell.angle_gamma   90.00
#
_symmetry.space_group_name_H-M   'P 1'
#
loop_
_entity.id
_entity.type
_entity.pdbx_description
1 polymer ?
#
loop_
_entity_poly.entity_id
_entity_poly.type
_entity_poly.pdbx_seq_one_letter_code
_entity_poly.pdbx_strand_id
1 'polypeptide(L)'
;MCIAAFIWQAHPLYPLLLLQNRDEYHNRPTEPVAWWDGSEILGGRDAVAGGTWLACSRTGRVALLTNVLELHPFPEAKSRGELPVLFLESTKSPKEFAEGLVKDAHQYNGFNLVLADISSKSMVYLSNRPKGESVVIQEVSPGLHVLSNANLDSPPGTRYSAWN
;
A
#
# COMPACT_ATOMS: atom_id res chain seq x y z
N MET A 1 7.90 9.90 6.83
CA MET A 1 7.36 8.61 7.25
C MET A 1 5.89 8.50 6.90
N CYS A 2 5.54 7.63 5.95
CA CYS A 2 4.15 7.33 5.68
C CYS A 2 3.57 6.47 6.81
N ILE A 3 2.30 6.68 7.12
CA ILE A 3 1.56 5.84 8.07
C ILE A 3 0.14 5.64 7.58
N ALA A 4 -0.37 4.43 7.73
CA ALA A 4 -1.76 4.09 7.53
C ALA A 4 -2.31 3.41 8.78
N ALA A 5 -3.56 3.71 9.09
CA ALA A 5 -4.33 3.00 10.11
C ALA A 5 -5.67 2.62 9.49
N PHE A 6 -6.08 1.36 9.68
CA PHE A 6 -7.34 0.89 9.12
C PHE A 6 -8.05 -0.13 10.00
N ILE A 7 -9.37 -0.11 9.93
CA ILE A 7 -10.26 -1.11 10.54
C ILE A 7 -10.82 -1.95 9.39
N TRP A 8 -10.54 -3.24 9.43
CA TRP A 8 -10.98 -4.20 8.42
C TRP A 8 -11.99 -5.17 9.02
N GLN A 9 -13.20 -5.24 8.45
CA GLN A 9 -14.28 -6.16 8.86
C GLN A 9 -14.60 -6.19 10.37
N ALA A 10 -14.28 -5.12 11.09
CA ALA A 10 -14.43 -5.05 12.55
C ALA A 10 -15.28 -3.85 13.01
N HIS A 11 -15.77 -3.02 12.09
CA HIS A 11 -16.72 -1.95 12.40
C HIS A 11 -18.14 -2.37 12.00
N PRO A 12 -19.18 -2.13 12.82
CA PRO A 12 -20.55 -2.62 12.57
C PRO A 12 -21.20 -2.06 11.30
N LEU A 13 -20.77 -0.88 10.84
CA LEU A 13 -21.35 -0.20 9.67
C LEU A 13 -20.44 -0.12 8.44
N TYR A 14 -19.13 -0.23 8.64
CA TYR A 14 -18.16 0.06 7.58
C TYR A 14 -17.25 -1.16 7.40
N PRO A 15 -17.25 -1.81 6.22
CA PRO A 15 -16.39 -2.97 5.99
C PRO A 15 -14.90 -2.58 6.02
N LEU A 16 -14.58 -1.34 5.66
CA LEU A 16 -13.25 -0.75 5.76
C LEU A 16 -13.35 0.72 6.20
N LEU A 17 -12.57 1.09 7.21
CA LEU A 17 -12.20 2.47 7.51
C LEU A 17 -10.69 2.57 7.31
N LEU A 18 -10.22 3.50 6.49
CA LEU A 18 -8.80 3.63 6.15
C LEU A 18 -8.39 5.10 6.20
N LEU A 19 -7.33 5.38 6.96
CA LEU A 19 -6.66 6.66 7.04
C LEU A 19 -5.21 6.45 6.61
N GLN A 20 -4.71 7.32 5.73
CA GLN A 20 -3.32 7.27 5.31
C GLN A 20 -2.75 8.69 5.26
N ASN A 21 -1.62 8.87 5.94
CA ASN A 21 -0.79 10.04 5.81
C ASN A 21 0.41 9.68 4.92
N ARG A 22 0.51 10.36 3.78
CA ARG A 22 1.68 10.31 2.92
C ARG A 22 2.64 11.42 3.32
N ASP A 23 3.82 11.03 3.79
CA ASP A 23 4.91 11.96 4.05
C ASP A 23 5.97 11.79 2.96
N GLU A 24 6.16 12.84 2.18
CA GLU A 24 7.00 12.88 0.99
C GLU A 24 7.69 14.24 0.87
N TYR A 25 8.78 14.30 0.09
CA TYR A 25 9.43 15.57 -0.23
C TYR A 25 8.46 16.62 -0.78
N HIS A 26 8.54 17.83 -0.23
CA HIS A 26 7.70 18.97 -0.63
C HIS A 26 7.81 19.32 -2.12
N ASN A 27 8.97 19.02 -2.74
CA ASN A 27 9.22 19.29 -4.15
C ASN A 27 8.75 18.16 -5.08
N ARG A 28 8.11 17.09 -4.57
CA ARG A 28 7.51 16.03 -5.38
C ARG A 28 6.04 16.38 -5.62
N PRO A 29 5.68 16.96 -6.78
CA PRO A 29 4.31 17.38 -7.06
C PRO A 29 3.35 16.20 -7.10
N THR A 30 2.11 16.45 -6.70
CA THR A 30 1.00 15.50 -6.74
C THR A 30 -0.27 16.19 -7.19
N GLU A 31 -1.10 15.47 -7.93
CA GLU A 31 -2.45 15.91 -8.29
C GLU A 31 -3.42 15.60 -7.14
N PRO A 32 -4.45 16.45 -6.93
CA PRO A 32 -5.47 16.21 -5.92
C PRO A 32 -6.26 14.94 -6.23
N VAL A 33 -6.97 14.42 -5.21
CA VAL A 33 -7.86 13.27 -5.40
C VAL A 33 -8.93 13.58 -6.44
N ALA A 34 -8.98 12.75 -7.47
CA ALA A 34 -9.97 12.82 -8.54
C ALA A 34 -10.17 11.45 -9.17
N TRP A 35 -11.26 11.31 -9.92
CA TRP A 35 -11.37 10.21 -10.87
C TRP A 35 -10.37 10.43 -11.99
N TRP A 36 -9.58 9.41 -12.31
CA TRP A 36 -8.58 9.49 -13.36
C TRP A 36 -9.26 9.39 -14.73
N ASP A 37 -8.82 10.21 -15.68
CA ASP A 37 -9.40 10.22 -17.02
C ASP A 37 -9.26 8.86 -17.73
N GLY A 38 -10.37 8.35 -18.26
CA GLY A 38 -10.39 7.06 -18.97
C GLY A 38 -10.17 5.83 -18.08
N SER A 39 -10.26 5.98 -16.76
CA SER A 39 -10.00 4.93 -15.77
C SER A 39 -11.11 4.87 -14.72
N GLU A 40 -11.23 3.71 -14.08
CA GLU A 40 -12.13 3.50 -12.95
C GLU A 40 -11.45 3.80 -11.61
N ILE A 41 -10.31 4.49 -11.61
CA ILE A 41 -9.51 4.79 -10.42
C ILE A 41 -9.90 6.15 -9.83
N LEU A 42 -10.11 6.18 -8.51
CA LEU A 42 -10.22 7.37 -7.67
C LEU A 42 -9.05 7.42 -6.70
N GLY A 43 -8.21 8.45 -6.79
CA GLY A 43 -7.07 8.59 -5.89
C GLY A 43 -6.21 9.80 -6.24
N GLY A 44 -5.27 10.13 -5.35
CA GLY A 44 -4.23 11.11 -5.67
C GLY A 44 -3.24 10.52 -6.68
N ARG A 45 -2.67 11.37 -7.53
CA ARG A 45 -1.70 10.95 -8.55
C ARG A 45 -0.35 11.59 -8.32
N ASP A 46 0.71 10.80 -8.44
CA ASP A 46 2.08 11.29 -8.44
C ASP A 46 2.39 11.93 -9.81
N ALA A 47 2.62 13.23 -9.84
CA ALA A 47 2.88 13.95 -11.09
C ALA A 47 4.27 13.68 -11.68
N VAL A 48 5.17 13.03 -10.92
CA VAL A 48 6.51 12.67 -11.39
C VAL A 48 6.53 11.28 -12.01
N ALA A 49 6.00 10.28 -11.31
CA ALA A 49 6.05 8.88 -11.75
C ALA A 49 4.72 8.35 -12.31
N GLY A 50 3.65 9.15 -12.28
CA GLY A 50 2.33 8.81 -12.85
C GLY A 50 1.48 7.82 -12.03
N GLY A 51 2.03 7.24 -10.96
CA GLY A 51 1.37 6.25 -10.10
C GLY A 51 0.58 6.85 -8.93
N THR A 52 0.24 6.01 -7.95
CA THR A 52 -0.48 6.42 -6.73
C THR A 52 0.05 5.72 -5.48
N TRP A 53 -0.32 6.23 -4.31
CA TRP A 53 -0.01 5.65 -3.00
C TRP A 53 -1.27 5.15 -2.27
N LEU A 54 -2.43 5.68 -2.62
CA LEU A 54 -3.72 5.28 -2.09
C LEU A 54 -4.78 5.60 -3.14
N ALA A 55 -5.50 4.57 -3.57
CA ALA A 55 -6.61 4.72 -4.49
C ALA A 55 -7.62 3.59 -4.33
N CYS A 56 -8.82 3.82 -4.83
CA CYS A 56 -9.85 2.82 -4.96
C CYS A 56 -10.45 2.82 -6.37
N SER A 57 -11.28 1.83 -6.67
CA SER A 57 -12.04 1.77 -7.92
C SER A 57 -13.55 1.70 -7.68
N ARG A 58 -14.33 1.95 -8.74
CA ARG A 58 -15.81 1.81 -8.70
C ARG A 58 -16.28 0.40 -8.33
N THR A 59 -15.45 -0.63 -8.55
CA THR A 59 -15.80 -2.02 -8.26
C THR A 59 -15.55 -2.40 -6.80
N GLY A 60 -15.08 -1.45 -5.97
CA GLY A 60 -14.79 -1.71 -4.55
C GLY A 60 -13.40 -2.29 -4.31
N ARG A 61 -12.48 -2.22 -5.29
CA ARG A 61 -11.06 -2.51 -5.05
C ARG A 61 -10.37 -1.32 -4.40
N VAL A 62 -9.47 -1.57 -3.46
CA VAL A 62 -8.67 -0.55 -2.75
C VAL A 62 -7.23 -1.01 -2.73
N ALA A 63 -6.29 -0.09 -2.98
CA ALA A 63 -4.87 -0.35 -2.84
C ALA A 63 -4.17 0.78 -2.07
N LEU A 64 -3.30 0.37 -1.15
CA LEU A 64 -2.52 1.22 -0.26
C LEU A 64 -1.05 0.83 -0.37
N LEU A 65 -0.17 1.82 -0.48
CA LEU A 65 1.27 1.65 -0.57
C LEU A 65 1.98 2.47 0.52
N THR A 66 2.93 1.84 1.24
CA THR A 66 3.93 2.55 2.05
C THR A 66 5.34 2.11 1.68
N ASN A 67 6.33 2.96 1.97
CA ASN A 67 7.73 2.69 1.65
C ASN A 67 8.38 1.88 2.77
N VAL A 68 9.20 0.88 2.44
CA VAL A 68 10.11 0.27 3.41
C VAL A 68 11.40 1.08 3.44
N LEU A 69 11.94 1.33 4.64
CA LEU A 69 13.20 2.04 4.79
C LEU A 69 14.38 1.16 4.34
N GLU A 70 15.11 1.63 3.33
CA GLU A 70 16.34 1.01 2.85
C GLU A 70 17.51 2.00 2.97
N LEU A 71 18.68 1.51 3.40
CA LEU A 71 19.90 2.33 3.48
C LEU A 71 20.49 2.61 2.08
N HIS A 72 20.30 1.68 1.15
CA HIS A 72 20.85 1.73 -0.21
C HIS A 72 19.75 1.42 -1.23
N PRO A 73 18.85 2.38 -1.51
CA PRO A 73 17.83 2.20 -2.54
C PRO A 73 18.48 2.13 -3.92
N PHE A 74 17.89 1.34 -4.82
CA PHE A 74 18.32 1.22 -6.20
C PHE A 74 17.74 2.38 -7.04
N PRO A 75 18.57 3.26 -7.64
CA PRO A 75 18.08 4.44 -8.35
C PRO A 75 17.28 4.12 -9.62
N GLU A 76 17.61 3.03 -10.30
CA GLU A 76 16.95 2.60 -11.54
C GLU A 76 15.75 1.67 -11.29
N ALA A 77 15.33 1.51 -10.03
CA ALA A 77 14.17 0.71 -9.69
C ALA A 77 12.89 1.32 -10.29
N LYS A 78 11.95 0.44 -10.65
CA LYS A 78 10.60 0.83 -11.06
C LYS A 78 9.89 1.59 -9.94
N SER A 79 8.97 2.47 -10.34
CA SER A 79 8.18 3.25 -9.39
C SER A 79 7.16 2.36 -8.70
N ARG A 80 7.29 2.17 -7.39
CA ARG A 80 6.33 1.41 -6.56
C ARG A 80 4.88 1.90 -6.72
N GLY A 81 4.69 3.18 -7.06
CA GLY A 81 3.36 3.76 -7.26
C GLY A 81 2.59 3.18 -8.45
N GLU A 82 3.23 2.42 -9.34
CA GLU A 82 2.53 1.68 -10.40
C GLU A 82 1.78 0.46 -9.86
N LEU A 83 2.22 -0.11 -8.73
CA LEU A 83 1.65 -1.36 -8.19
C LEU A 83 0.17 -1.22 -7.81
N PRO A 84 -0.28 -0.15 -7.12
CA PRO A 84 -1.70 0.07 -6.88
C PRO A 84 -2.50 0.22 -8.17
N VAL A 85 -1.96 0.94 -9.18
CA VAL A 85 -2.64 1.16 -10.47
C VAL A 85 -2.86 -0.17 -11.18
N LEU A 86 -1.80 -0.98 -11.32
CA LEU A 86 -1.87 -2.30 -11.95
C LEU A 86 -2.89 -3.22 -11.26
N PHE A 87 -3.00 -3.17 -9.93
CA PHE A 87 -4.00 -3.96 -9.21
C PHE A 87 -5.43 -3.48 -9.50
N LEU A 88 -5.66 -2.17 -9.46
CA LEU A 88 -6.98 -1.56 -9.66
C LEU A 88 -7.50 -1.75 -11.09
N GLU A 89 -6.62 -1.83 -12.07
CA GLU A 89 -6.95 -2.14 -13.47
C GLU A 89 -7.08 -3.64 -13.76
N SER A 90 -6.56 -4.49 -12.87
CA SER A 90 -6.65 -5.95 -13.02
C SER A 90 -8.00 -6.50 -12.57
N THR A 91 -8.33 -7.69 -13.06
CA THR A 91 -9.49 -8.49 -12.60
C THR A 91 -9.11 -9.58 -11.59
N LYS A 92 -7.82 -9.73 -11.27
CA LYS A 92 -7.31 -10.76 -10.34
C LYS A 92 -7.77 -10.49 -8.91
N SER A 93 -7.97 -11.52 -8.11
CA SER A 93 -8.17 -11.34 -6.67
C SER A 93 -6.91 -10.72 -6.02
N PRO A 94 -7.01 -10.11 -4.81
CA PRO A 94 -5.85 -9.58 -4.10
C PRO A 94 -4.70 -10.58 -3.96
N LYS A 95 -5.03 -11.84 -3.66
CA LYS A 95 -4.06 -12.93 -3.48
C LYS A 95 -3.37 -13.32 -4.79
N GLU A 96 -4.14 -13.56 -5.85
CA GLU A 96 -3.60 -13.91 -7.17
C GLU A 96 -2.71 -12.80 -7.74
N PHE A 97 -3.08 -11.53 -7.50
CA PHE A 97 -2.25 -10.40 -7.91
C PHE A 97 -0.93 -10.38 -7.13
N ALA A 98 -0.98 -10.52 -5.80
CA ALA A 98 0.21 -10.52 -4.95
C ALA A 98 1.16 -11.68 -5.30
N GLU A 99 0.64 -12.90 -5.50
CA GLU A 99 1.42 -14.07 -5.89
C GLU A 99 2.07 -13.89 -7.27
N GLY A 100 1.35 -13.29 -8.23
CA GLY A 100 1.90 -12.94 -9.54
C GLY A 100 3.04 -11.93 -9.48
N LEU A 101 2.97 -10.98 -8.55
CA LEU A 101 3.95 -9.90 -8.37
C LEU A 101 5.28 -10.37 -7.77
N VAL A 102 5.32 -11.52 -7.06
CA VAL A 102 6.55 -12.04 -6.42
C VAL A 102 7.72 -12.14 -7.39
N LYS A 103 7.46 -12.53 -8.65
CA LYS A 103 8.48 -12.69 -9.69
C LYS A 103 9.16 -11.37 -10.04
N ASP A 104 8.40 -10.28 -10.03
CA ASP A 104 8.86 -8.95 -10.43
C ASP A 104 9.19 -8.03 -9.25
N ALA A 105 8.95 -8.49 -8.01
CA ALA A 105 9.13 -7.71 -6.79
C ALA A 105 10.56 -7.18 -6.58
N HIS A 106 11.56 -7.82 -7.20
CA HIS A 106 12.96 -7.40 -7.17
C HIS A 106 13.25 -6.16 -8.02
N GLN A 107 12.38 -5.81 -8.97
CA GLN A 107 12.51 -4.63 -9.83
C GLN A 107 12.15 -3.32 -9.09
N TYR A 108 11.61 -3.42 -7.87
CA TYR A 108 11.17 -2.31 -7.04
C TYR A 108 12.06 -2.17 -5.80
N ASN A 109 12.23 -0.93 -5.35
CA ASN A 109 12.70 -0.65 -4.00
C ASN A 109 11.71 -1.17 -2.95
N GLY A 110 12.13 -1.20 -1.69
CA GLY A 110 11.36 -1.70 -0.57
C GLY A 110 9.96 -1.06 -0.45
N PHE A 111 8.93 -1.91 -0.36
CA PHE A 111 7.54 -1.47 -0.25
C PHE A 111 6.72 -2.39 0.65
N ASN A 112 5.65 -1.82 1.17
CA ASN A 112 4.51 -2.52 1.73
C ASN A 112 3.29 -2.17 0.88
N LEU A 113 2.55 -3.20 0.49
CA LEU A 113 1.38 -3.07 -0.36
C LEU A 113 0.21 -3.78 0.32
N VAL A 114 -0.90 -3.08 0.50
CA VAL A 114 -2.17 -3.66 0.95
C VAL A 114 -3.16 -3.58 -0.20
N LEU A 115 -3.70 -4.73 -0.58
CA LEU A 115 -4.67 -4.90 -1.65
C LEU A 115 -5.96 -5.42 -1.06
N ALA A 116 -7.07 -4.77 -1.33
CA ALA A 116 -8.37 -5.18 -0.84
C ALA A 116 -9.41 -5.20 -1.95
N ASP A 117 -10.33 -6.16 -1.84
CA ASP A 117 -11.58 -6.20 -2.56
C ASP A 117 -12.71 -6.28 -1.53
N ILE A 118 -13.45 -5.18 -1.42
CA ILE A 118 -14.52 -5.02 -0.42
C ILE A 118 -15.68 -5.98 -0.72
N SER A 119 -15.95 -6.26 -2.00
CA SER A 119 -17.07 -7.11 -2.42
C SER A 119 -16.84 -8.57 -2.04
N SER A 120 -15.61 -9.07 -2.27
CA SER A 120 -15.22 -10.44 -1.88
C SER A 120 -14.72 -10.56 -0.45
N LYS A 121 -14.64 -9.46 0.29
CA LYS A 121 -14.11 -9.40 1.67
C LYS A 121 -12.70 -9.98 1.78
N SER A 122 -11.88 -9.77 0.75
CA SER A 122 -10.50 -10.23 0.68
C SER A 122 -9.54 -9.06 0.87
N MET A 123 -8.54 -9.23 1.72
CA MET A 123 -7.46 -8.28 1.88
C MET A 123 -6.14 -9.01 2.05
N VAL A 124 -5.12 -8.57 1.30
CA VAL A 124 -3.78 -9.15 1.30
C VAL A 124 -2.76 -8.05 1.52
N TYR A 125 -1.81 -8.33 2.41
CA TYR A 125 -0.59 -7.57 2.62
C TYR A 125 0.58 -8.26 1.90
N LEU A 126 1.39 -7.48 1.21
CA LEU A 126 2.61 -7.90 0.52
C LEU A 126 3.76 -6.97 0.91
N SER A 127 4.93 -7.53 1.20
CA SER A 127 6.17 -6.76 1.33
C SER A 127 7.32 -7.48 0.63
N ASN A 128 8.11 -6.73 -0.15
CA ASN A 128 9.28 -7.27 -0.86
C ASN A 128 10.59 -7.15 -0.06
N ARG A 129 10.56 -6.49 1.10
CA ARG A 129 11.69 -6.32 2.03
C ARG A 129 11.27 -6.53 3.48
N PRO A 130 10.64 -7.67 3.83
CA PRO A 130 10.44 -8.00 5.23
C PRO A 130 11.82 -8.17 5.90
N LYS A 131 11.95 -7.74 7.16
CA LYS A 131 13.23 -7.81 7.87
C LYS A 131 13.79 -9.24 7.89
N GLY A 132 14.87 -9.47 7.14
CA GLY A 132 15.64 -10.72 7.16
C GLY A 132 15.03 -11.87 6.35
N GLU A 133 14.00 -11.64 5.53
CA GLU A 133 13.26 -12.70 4.83
C GLU A 133 13.05 -12.41 3.33
N SER A 134 12.62 -13.45 2.60
CA SER A 134 12.12 -13.33 1.23
C SER A 134 10.76 -12.62 1.20
N VAL A 135 10.25 -12.28 0.02
CA VAL A 135 8.93 -11.63 -0.17
C VAL A 135 7.85 -12.30 0.69
N VAL A 136 7.11 -11.51 1.48
CA VAL A 136 6.03 -11.98 2.36
C VAL A 136 4.68 -11.61 1.75
N ILE A 137 3.77 -12.58 1.70
CA ILE A 137 2.34 -12.41 1.39
C ILE A 137 1.54 -12.92 2.57
N GLN A 138 0.61 -12.11 3.06
CA GLN A 138 -0.23 -12.44 4.21
C GLN A 138 -1.68 -12.00 3.96
N GLU A 139 -2.63 -12.87 4.28
CA GLU A 139 -4.04 -12.48 4.39
C GLU A 139 -4.26 -11.63 5.65
N VAL A 140 -4.93 -10.49 5.50
CA VAL A 140 -5.19 -9.58 6.63
C VAL A 140 -6.46 -10.02 7.35
N SER A 141 -6.30 -10.44 8.61
CA SER A 141 -7.41 -10.80 9.48
C SER A 141 -8.32 -9.61 9.77
N PRO A 142 -9.61 -9.80 10.09
CA PRO A 142 -10.44 -8.72 10.62
C PRO A 142 -9.84 -8.08 11.88
N GLY A 143 -9.85 -6.76 11.98
CA GLY A 143 -9.29 -6.05 13.12
C GLY A 143 -8.89 -4.60 12.85
N LEU A 144 -8.24 -4.00 13.84
CA LEU A 144 -7.55 -2.72 13.73
C LEU A 144 -6.08 -3.00 13.36
N HIS A 145 -5.60 -2.33 12.33
CA HIS A 145 -4.24 -2.48 11.82
C HIS A 145 -3.55 -1.14 11.66
N VAL A 146 -2.23 -1.15 11.84
CA VAL A 146 -1.36 0.00 11.60
C VAL A 146 -0.20 -0.43 10.72
N LEU A 147 0.05 0.34 9.66
CA LEU A 147 1.14 0.13 8.73
C LEU A 147 1.98 1.40 8.61
N SER A 148 3.28 1.29 8.87
CA SER A 148 4.23 2.39 8.68
C SER A 148 5.28 1.98 7.63
N ASN A 149 6.54 2.37 7.84
CA ASN A 149 7.66 1.96 6.99
C ASN A 149 8.27 0.59 7.39
N ALA A 150 7.71 -0.07 8.41
CA ALA A 150 8.07 -1.42 8.85
C ALA A 150 6.99 -2.43 8.42
N ASN A 151 6.98 -3.63 9.02
CA ASN A 151 5.95 -4.63 8.72
C ASN A 151 4.59 -4.22 9.31
N LEU A 152 3.50 -4.75 8.74
CA LEU A 152 2.15 -4.63 9.27
C LEU A 152 2.11 -4.98 10.78
N ASP A 153 1.48 -4.13 11.58
CA ASP A 153 1.32 -4.26 13.03
C ASP A 153 2.63 -4.43 13.82
N SER A 154 3.77 -4.04 13.24
CA SER A 154 5.01 -3.97 14.00
C SER A 154 4.85 -3.02 15.17
N PRO A 155 5.27 -3.40 16.39
CA PRO A 155 5.32 -2.44 17.49
C PRO A 155 6.17 -1.24 17.06
N PRO A 156 5.82 -0.01 17.48
CA PRO A 156 6.61 1.18 17.13
C PRO A 156 8.06 0.90 17.50
N GLY A 157 8.94 0.97 16.49
CA GLY A 157 10.37 0.72 16.68
C GLY A 157 10.90 1.55 17.85
N THR A 158 11.85 0.97 18.57
CA THR A 158 12.44 1.35 19.87
C THR A 158 13.07 2.75 19.98
N ARG A 159 12.47 3.79 19.37
CA ARG A 159 12.92 5.19 19.40
C ARG A 159 11.91 6.17 20.02
N TYR A 160 10.80 5.70 20.58
CA TYR A 160 9.83 6.55 21.30
C TYR A 160 10.00 6.52 22.84
N SER A 161 11.08 5.96 23.37
CA SER A 161 11.46 6.07 24.78
C SER A 161 12.26 7.35 25.04
N ALA A 162 11.65 8.52 24.82
CA ALA A 162 12.24 9.82 25.18
C ALA A 162 11.21 10.86 25.62
N TRP A 163 10.02 10.41 26.06
CA TRP A 163 9.05 11.26 26.76
C TRP A 163 8.45 10.45 27.92
N ASN A 164 9.27 10.24 28.95
CA ASN A 164 8.85 10.05 30.34
C ASN A 164 9.84 10.83 31.20
#